data_AF-A0A139D0S1-F1
#
_entry.id   AF-A0A139D0S1-F1
#
_cell.length_a   1.000
_cell.length_b   1.000
_cell.length_c   1.000
_cell.angle_alpha   90.00
_cell.angle_beta   90.00
_cell.angle_gamma   90.00
#
_symmetry.space_group_name_H-M   'P 1'
#
loop_
_entity.id
_entity.type
_entity.pdbx_description
1 polymer ?
#
loop_
_entity_poly.entity_id
_entity_poly.type
_entity_poly.pdbx_seq_one_letter_code
_entity_poly.pdbx_strand_id
1 'polypeptide(L)' 'MKSNLLPKETYPRLINMDLDEITRFIEETRYKQDVDELARKFIGVDLIEHALNRNLAVTFSKLIDISEGELNYLITEY' A
#
# COMPACT_ATOMS: atom_id res chain seq x y z
N MET A 1 -6.78 -6.47 -3.95
CA MET A 1 -7.65 -6.74 -5.12
C MET A 1 -7.21 -5.84 -6.27
N LYS A 2 -7.18 -6.37 -7.49
CA LYS A 2 -6.60 -5.71 -8.68
C LYS A 2 -7.19 -4.33 -8.99
N SER A 3 -8.47 -4.11 -8.65
CA SER A 3 -9.17 -2.82 -8.76
C SER A 3 -8.52 -1.68 -7.95
N ASN A 4 -7.73 -2.02 -6.94
CA ASN A 4 -7.16 -1.06 -6.01
C ASN A 4 -5.75 -0.63 -6.39
N LEU A 5 -5.23 -1.12 -7.52
CA LEU A 5 -3.95 -0.68 -8.07
C LEU A 5 -4.14 0.70 -8.70
N LEU A 6 -3.10 1.52 -8.62
CA LEU A 6 -3.09 2.80 -9.32
C LEU A 6 -3.25 2.57 -10.84
N PRO A 7 -4.17 3.28 -11.51
CA PRO A 7 -4.33 3.18 -12.95
C PRO A 7 -3.03 3.52 -13.67
N LYS A 8 -2.77 2.89 -14.81
CA LYS A 8 -1.53 3.08 -15.57
C LYS A 8 -1.32 4.54 -15.98
N GLU A 9 -2.41 5.25 -16.20
CA GLU A 9 -2.48 6.66 -16.58
C GLU A 9 -2.03 7.59 -15.44
N THR A 10 -1.93 7.08 -14.21
CA THR A 10 -1.52 7.86 -13.04
C THR A 10 0.00 7.96 -12.91
N TYR A 11 0.77 6.97 -13.37
CA TYR A 11 2.23 6.95 -13.24
C TYR A 11 2.94 8.14 -13.90
N PRO A 12 2.55 8.61 -15.12
CA PRO A 12 3.14 9.81 -15.69
C PRO A 12 2.93 11.06 -14.83
N ARG A 13 1.83 11.15 -14.08
CA ARG A 13 1.60 12.26 -13.14
C ARG A 13 2.54 12.17 -11.95
N LEU A 14 2.68 10.98 -11.36
CA LEU A 14 3.57 10.75 -10.22
C LEU A 14 5.04 11.09 -10.53
N ILE A 15 5.51 10.81 -11.75
CA ILE A 15 6.89 11.13 -12.17
C ILE A 15 7.17 12.64 -12.17
N ASN A 16 6.13 13.46 -12.36
CA ASN A 16 6.25 14.92 -12.42
C ASN A 16 5.91 15.60 -11.07
N MET A 17 5.59 14.83 -10.03
CA MET A 17 5.22 15.34 -8.72
C MET A 17 6.43 15.41 -7.78
N ASP A 18 6.44 16.41 -6.92
CA ASP A 18 7.34 16.44 -5.78
C ASP A 18 6.93 15.41 -4.71
N LEU A 19 7.84 15.08 -3.79
CA LEU A 19 7.64 14.01 -2.81
C LEU A 19 6.44 14.25 -1.87
N ASP A 20 6.21 15.51 -1.48
CA ASP A 20 5.07 15.92 -0.68
C ASP A 20 3.76 15.83 -1.46
N GLU A 21 3.78 16.16 -2.75
CA GLU A 21 2.63 15.94 -3.65
C GLU A 21 2.30 14.46 -3.81
N ILE A 22 3.32 13.60 -3.98
CA ILE A 22 3.13 12.13 -4.02
C ILE A 22 2.56 11.65 -2.69
N THR A 23 3.09 12.14 -1.55
CA THR A 23 2.61 11.74 -0.22
C THR A 23 1.12 12.08 -0.07
N ARG A 24 0.73 13.31 -0.41
CA ARG A 24 -0.68 13.75 -0.37
C ARG A 24 -1.54 12.96 -1.34
N PHE A 25 -1.07 12.71 -2.56
CA PHE A 25 -1.78 11.89 -3.54
C PHE A 25 -2.05 10.47 -2.99
N ILE A 26 -1.05 9.83 -2.39
CA ILE A 26 -1.18 8.51 -1.79
C ILE A 26 -2.15 8.53 -0.60
N GLU A 27 -2.09 9.56 0.24
CA GLU A 27 -3.02 9.78 1.36
C GLU A 27 -4.47 9.91 0.90
N GLU A 28 -4.74 10.51 -0.26
CA GLU A 28 -6.09 10.65 -0.83
C GLU A 28 -6.68 9.33 -1.38
N THR A 29 -5.89 8.26 -1.42
CA THR A 29 -6.35 6.93 -1.84
C THR A 29 -6.70 6.03 -0.66
N ARG A 30 -6.84 4.72 -0.90
CA ARG A 30 -7.02 3.69 0.13
C ARG A 30 -5.89 3.62 1.17
N TYR A 31 -4.76 4.26 0.93
CA TYR A 31 -3.61 4.25 1.84
C TYR A 31 -3.73 5.28 2.97
N LYS A 32 -4.80 6.10 2.99
CA LYS A 32 -5.01 7.13 4.02
C LYS A 32 -4.72 6.66 5.44
N GLN A 33 -5.34 5.54 5.83
CA GLN A 33 -5.20 5.02 7.19
C GLN A 33 -3.73 4.68 7.52
N ASP A 34 -3.01 4.05 6.60
CA ASP A 34 -1.61 3.70 6.80
C ASP A 34 -0.71 4.94 6.88
N VAL A 35 -0.98 5.95 6.03
CA VAL A 35 -0.27 7.24 6.08
C VAL A 35 -0.54 7.96 7.39
N ASP A 36 -1.80 8.11 7.79
CA ASP A 36 -2.21 8.82 9.02
C ASP A 36 -1.59 8.17 10.28
N GLU A 37 -1.54 6.83 10.34
CA GLU A 37 -0.97 6.09 11.46
C GLU A 37 0.56 6.23 11.54
N LEU A 38 1.24 6.29 10.40
CA LEU A 38 2.70 6.26 10.31
C LEU A 38 3.34 7.65 10.21
N ALA A 39 2.59 8.69 9.87
CA ALA A 39 3.06 10.08 9.74
C ALA A 39 3.64 10.67 11.03
N ARG A 40 3.33 10.07 12.19
CA ARG A 40 3.94 10.46 13.48
C ARG A 40 5.37 9.98 13.66
N LYS A 41 5.78 8.96 12.88
CA LYS A 41 7.04 8.24 13.04
C LYS A 41 7.97 8.40 11.85
N PHE A 42 7.41 8.53 10.65
CA PHE A 42 8.16 8.61 9.40
C PHE A 42 7.81 9.88 8.63
N ILE A 43 8.73 10.34 7.79
CA ILE A 43 8.58 11.53 6.95
C ILE A 43 9.10 11.23 5.54
N GLY A 44 8.67 12.01 4.55
CA GLY A 44 9.18 11.90 3.18
C GLY A 44 9.02 10.50 2.59
N VAL A 45 10.08 9.99 1.96
CA VAL A 45 10.08 8.68 1.28
C VAL A 45 9.79 7.54 2.25
N ASP A 46 10.39 7.58 3.45
CA ASP A 46 10.22 6.54 4.46
C ASP A 46 8.73 6.38 4.86
N LEU A 47 7.99 7.49 4.93
CA LEU A 47 6.56 7.45 5.23
C LEU A 47 5.78 6.68 4.16
N ILE A 48 6.03 7.00 2.88
CA ILE A 48 5.36 6.35 1.75
C ILE A 48 5.71 4.86 1.74
N GLU A 49 7.00 4.51 1.85
CA GLU A 49 7.44 3.12 1.83
C GLU A 49 6.82 2.30 2.96
N HIS A 50 6.82 2.82 4.18
CA HIS A 50 6.23 2.12 5.31
C HIS A 50 4.71 2.02 5.19
N ALA A 51 4.02 3.04 4.69
CA ALA A 51 2.57 2.99 4.49
C ALA A 51 2.17 1.95 3.45
N LEU A 52 2.85 1.91 2.30
CA LEU A 52 2.59 0.94 1.24
C LEU A 52 2.91 -0.49 1.70
N ASN A 53 4.04 -0.70 2.37
CA ASN A 53 4.44 -2.00 2.88
C ASN A 53 3.49 -2.51 3.96
N ARG A 54 3.06 -1.64 4.88
CA ARG A 54 2.08 -2.00 5.91
C ARG A 54 0.76 -2.43 5.28
N ASN A 55 0.26 -1.68 4.30
CA ASN A 55 -0.98 -2.02 3.62
C ASN A 55 -0.89 -3.37 2.92
N LEU A 56 0.26 -3.65 2.28
CA LEU A 56 0.54 -4.92 1.64
C LEU A 56 0.54 -6.07 2.66
N ALA A 57 1.28 -5.92 3.75
CA ALA A 57 1.36 -6.92 4.82
C ALA A 57 -0.03 -7.22 5.41
N VAL A 58 -0.80 -6.20 5.79
CA VAL A 58 -2.16 -6.37 6.32
C VAL A 58 -3.08 -7.04 5.30
N THR A 59 -2.94 -6.72 4.01
CA THR A 59 -3.74 -7.37 2.97
C THR A 59 -3.38 -8.85 2.84
N PHE A 60 -2.09 -9.19 2.84
CA PHE A 60 -1.63 -10.59 2.74
C PHE A 60 -2.01 -11.41 3.98
N SER A 61 -1.82 -10.88 5.19
CA SER A 61 -2.26 -11.56 6.42
C SER A 61 -3.74 -11.88 6.38
N LYS A 62 -4.58 -10.93 5.93
CA LYS A 62 -6.03 -11.19 5.76
C LYS A 62 -6.31 -12.29 4.74
N LEU A 63 -5.55 -12.39 3.65
CA LEU A 63 -5.72 -13.45 2.66
C LEU A 63 -5.34 -14.82 3.24
N ILE A 64 -4.27 -14.88 4.02
CA ILE A 64 -3.86 -16.10 4.74
C ILE A 64 -4.97 -16.51 5.71
N ASP A 65 -5.46 -15.57 6.53
CA ASP A 65 -6.47 -15.83 7.58
C ASP A 65 -7.80 -16.37 7.04
N ILE A 66 -8.20 -15.96 5.83
CA ILE A 66 -9.46 -16.42 5.20
C ILE A 66 -9.28 -17.64 4.27
N SER A 67 -8.03 -18.02 3.98
CA SER A 67 -7.74 -19.14 3.09
C SER A 67 -7.70 -20.45 3.86
N GLU A 68 -8.17 -21.53 3.24
CA GLU A 68 -8.20 -22.87 3.83
C GLU A 68 -7.60 -23.92 2.87
N GLY A 69 -7.13 -25.04 3.43
CA GLY A 69 -6.64 -26.18 2.66
C GLY A 69 -5.46 -25.84 1.74
N GLU A 70 -5.52 -26.30 0.49
CA GLU A 70 -4.47 -26.10 -0.51
C GLU A 70 -4.20 -24.61 -0.81
N LEU A 71 -5.22 -23.76 -0.76
CA LEU A 71 -5.06 -22.33 -1.02
C LEU A 71 -4.23 -21.65 0.07
N ASN A 72 -4.43 -22.03 1.34
CA ASN A 72 -3.63 -21.52 2.46
C ASN A 72 -2.17 -21.93 2.33
N TYR A 73 -1.93 -23.20 1.98
CA TYR A 73 -0.59 -23.70 1.73
C TYR A 73 0.11 -22.91 0.61
N LEU A 74 -0.55 -22.70 -0.53
CA LEU A 74 0.03 -21.96 -1.66
C LEU A 74 0.34 -20.50 -1.33
N ILE A 75 -0.51 -19.82 -0.56
CA ILE A 75 -0.33 -18.40 -0.20
C ILE A 75 0.73 -18.22 0.90
N THR A 76 0.94 -19.23 1.76
CA THR A 76 1.93 -19.14 2.85
C THR A 76 3.35 -19.45 2.36
N GLU A 77 3.50 -20.27 1.33
CA GLU A 77 4.80 -20.73 0.83
C GLU A 77 5.46 -19.80 -0.21
N TYR A 78 4.75 -18.77 -0.68
CA TYR A 78 5.20 -17.81 -1.70
C TYR A 78 5.11 -16.36 -1.20
#